data_AF-A0A0C1MGI3-F1
#
_entry.id   AF-A0A0C1MGI3-F1
#
_cell.length_a   1.000
_cell.length_b   1.000
_cell.length_c   1.000
_cell.angle_alpha   90.00
_cell.angle_beta   90.00
_cell.angle_gamma   90.00
#
_symmetry.space_group_name_H-M   'P 1'
#
loop_
_entity.id
_entity.type
_entity.pdbx_description
1 polymer ?
#
loop_
_entity_poly.entity_id
_entity_poly.type
_entity_poly.pdbx_seq_one_letter_code
_entity_poly.pdbx_strand_id
1 'polypeptide(L)'
;MSLEPALSRNHAEYFVINKASSNARKALFDNHQYISQAYIEFDIRRIKSLKVSDLVAFYVPQHARSYLIVINDIEQSKQGGLNVSGYFVDDMQQHMALELTLEGRSVAGRLQTTNGEYLFRSHAQYGWIAAQYEGKKQYFKYPDRLSSPIDVIAKK
;
A
#
# COMPACT_ATOMS: atom_id res chain seq x y z
N MET A 1 -25.74 27.83 -9.84
CA MET A 1 -24.32 27.63 -10.19
C MET A 1 -23.75 26.62 -9.21
N SER A 2 -23.71 25.35 -9.61
CA SER A 2 -23.07 24.28 -8.85
C SER A 2 -21.56 24.38 -9.05
N LEU A 3 -20.85 24.68 -7.97
CA LEU A 3 -19.41 24.55 -7.88
C LEU A 3 -19.09 23.05 -7.75
N GLU A 4 -19.02 22.36 -8.89
CA GLU A 4 -18.25 21.12 -8.97
C GLU A 4 -16.76 21.51 -9.05
N PRO A 5 -15.94 21.28 -8.02
CA PRO A 5 -14.55 21.67 -8.07
C PRO A 5 -13.75 20.58 -8.79
N ALA A 6 -13.37 20.88 -10.04
CA ALA A 6 -12.01 20.74 -10.54
C ALA A 6 -11.24 19.41 -10.35
N LEU A 7 -11.89 18.27 -10.13
CA LEU A 7 -11.19 16.97 -10.02
C LEU A 7 -10.88 16.31 -11.37
N SER A 8 -11.21 16.93 -12.50
CA SER A 8 -11.07 16.32 -13.83
C SER A 8 -9.79 16.73 -14.60
N ARG A 9 -8.74 17.25 -13.97
CA ARG A 9 -7.62 17.90 -14.69
C ARG A 9 -6.19 17.45 -14.41
N ASN A 10 -5.98 16.23 -13.91
CA ASN A 10 -4.69 15.55 -14.11
C ASN A 10 -4.93 14.04 -14.16
N HIS A 11 -4.94 13.47 -15.36
CA HIS A 11 -4.80 12.03 -15.56
C HIS A 11 -3.35 11.63 -15.22
N ALA A 12 -2.92 11.85 -13.97
CA ALA A 12 -1.68 11.27 -13.51
C ALA A 12 -1.93 9.75 -13.44
N GLU A 13 -1.52 9.04 -14.49
CA GLU A 13 -1.57 7.58 -14.51
C GLU A 13 -0.71 7.07 -13.35
N TYR A 14 -1.32 6.29 -12.46
CA TYR A 14 -0.63 5.72 -11.31
C TYR A 14 -0.61 4.20 -11.39
N PHE A 15 0.36 3.63 -10.68
CA PHE A 15 0.54 2.19 -10.51
C PHE A 15 -0.15 1.71 -9.24
N VAL A 16 -1.16 0.86 -9.37
CA VAL A 16 -1.72 0.16 -8.20
C VAL A 16 -0.82 -1.02 -7.84
N ILE A 17 -0.28 -1.02 -6.62
CA ILE A 17 0.65 -2.06 -6.18
C ILE A 17 0.05 -3.02 -5.15
N ASN A 18 -1.12 -2.71 -4.58
CA ASN A 18 -1.85 -3.61 -3.72
C ASN A 18 -3.38 -3.34 -3.74
N LYS A 19 -4.15 -4.32 -3.26
CA LYS A 19 -5.60 -4.25 -3.10
C LYS A 19 -6.04 -5.05 -1.88
N ALA A 20 -7.26 -4.82 -1.37
CA ALA A 20 -7.87 -5.76 -0.42
C ALA A 20 -8.03 -7.15 -1.04
N SER A 21 -7.85 -8.21 -0.23
CA SER A 21 -7.90 -9.58 -0.74
C SER A 21 -8.55 -10.56 0.23
N SER A 22 -9.69 -11.12 -0.18
CA SER A 22 -10.30 -12.28 0.48
C SER A 22 -9.48 -13.57 0.28
N ASN A 23 -8.67 -13.64 -0.78
CA ASN A 23 -7.79 -14.78 -1.03
C ASN A 23 -6.62 -14.79 -0.05
N ALA A 24 -6.06 -13.60 0.25
CA ALA A 24 -5.05 -13.47 1.30
C ALA A 24 -5.61 -13.90 2.66
N ARG A 25 -6.86 -13.55 2.99
CA ARG A 25 -7.53 -14.04 4.21
C ARG A 25 -7.52 -15.55 4.29
N LYS A 26 -7.89 -16.26 3.21
CA LYS A 26 -7.90 -17.73 3.15
C LYS A 26 -6.50 -18.32 3.26
N ALA A 27 -5.54 -17.78 2.50
CA ALA A 27 -4.17 -18.28 2.43
C ALA A 27 -3.39 -18.08 3.74
N LEU A 28 -3.74 -17.07 4.53
CA LEU A 28 -3.07 -16.76 5.79
C LEU A 28 -3.82 -17.27 7.04
N PHE A 29 -5.03 -17.83 6.87
CA PHE A 29 -5.91 -18.22 7.98
C PHE A 29 -5.30 -19.31 8.89
N ASP A 30 -4.50 -20.22 8.33
CA ASP A 30 -3.87 -21.30 9.10
C ASP A 30 -2.78 -20.77 10.08
N ASN A 31 -2.25 -19.57 9.82
CA ASN A 31 -1.32 -18.88 10.72
C ASN A 31 -2.09 -18.00 11.71
N HIS A 32 -2.52 -18.62 12.82
CA HIS A 32 -3.34 -18.05 13.92
C HIS A 32 -2.79 -16.77 14.60
N GLN A 33 -1.64 -16.23 14.19
CA GLN A 33 -1.05 -15.01 14.78
C GLN A 33 -1.60 -13.69 14.22
N TYR A 34 -2.46 -13.71 13.20
CA TYR A 34 -2.77 -12.53 12.38
C TYR A 34 -4.22 -12.01 12.50
N ILE A 35 -4.93 -12.38 13.57
CA ILE A 35 -6.41 -12.30 13.69
C ILE A 35 -6.98 -10.85 13.77
N SER A 36 -6.14 -9.81 13.72
CA SER A 36 -6.59 -8.40 13.77
C SER A 36 -6.21 -7.55 12.55
N GLN A 37 -5.82 -8.18 11.44
CA GLN A 37 -5.16 -7.51 10.34
C GLN A 37 -6.03 -7.42 9.09
N ALA A 38 -5.85 -6.34 8.34
CA ALA A 38 -6.47 -6.21 7.04
C ALA A 38 -5.71 -7.03 6.00
N TYR A 39 -6.42 -7.85 5.24
CA TYR A 39 -5.80 -8.69 4.22
C TYR A 39 -5.67 -7.95 2.89
N ILE A 40 -4.47 -8.02 2.32
CA ILE A 40 -4.10 -7.38 1.05
C ILE A 40 -3.38 -8.37 0.13
N GLU A 41 -3.40 -8.05 -1.17
CA GLU A 41 -2.64 -8.76 -2.20
C GLU A 41 -1.79 -7.76 -2.96
N PHE A 42 -0.50 -8.05 -3.07
CA PHE A 42 0.49 -7.22 -3.76
C PHE A 42 0.66 -7.64 -5.23
N ASP A 43 0.76 -6.65 -6.12
CA ASP A 43 1.20 -6.89 -7.50
C ASP A 43 2.74 -6.93 -7.55
N ILE A 44 3.29 -8.12 -7.31
CA ILE A 44 4.74 -8.33 -7.29
C ILE A 44 5.39 -7.96 -8.63
N ARG A 45 4.71 -8.19 -9.76
CA ARG A 45 5.25 -7.84 -11.08
C ARG A 45 5.35 -6.33 -11.22
N ARG A 46 4.32 -5.60 -10.77
CA ARG A 46 4.33 -4.15 -10.78
C ARG A 46 5.44 -3.58 -9.90
N ILE A 47 5.56 -4.06 -8.67
CA ILE A 47 6.60 -3.62 -7.72
C ILE A 47 8.00 -3.80 -8.34
N LYS A 48 8.27 -4.95 -8.99
CA LYS A 48 9.55 -5.20 -9.67
C LYS A 48 9.83 -4.27 -10.86
N SER A 49 8.79 -3.67 -11.44
CA SER A 49 8.90 -2.79 -12.61
C SER A 49 8.95 -1.30 -12.26
N LEU A 50 8.82 -0.95 -10.98
CA LEU A 50 8.82 0.44 -10.53
C LEU A 50 10.14 1.14 -10.85
N LYS A 51 10.02 2.45 -11.08
CA LYS A 51 11.12 3.37 -11.33
C LYS A 51 11.00 4.58 -10.40
N VAL A 52 12.11 5.25 -10.17
CA VAL A 52 12.13 6.57 -9.53
C VAL A 52 11.22 7.53 -10.33
N SER A 53 10.49 8.37 -9.61
CA SER A 53 9.43 9.28 -10.10
C SER A 53 8.12 8.62 -10.54
N ASP A 54 7.97 7.30 -10.44
CA ASP A 54 6.66 6.66 -10.66
C ASP A 54 5.66 7.11 -9.58
N LEU A 55 4.40 7.31 -9.98
CA LEU A 55 3.29 7.54 -9.06
C LEU A 55 2.61 6.21 -8.74
N VAL A 56 2.50 5.88 -7.46
CA VAL A 56 1.96 4.62 -6.96
C VAL A 56 0.74 4.87 -6.07
N ALA A 57 -0.30 4.07 -6.23
CA ALA A 57 -1.43 4.00 -5.32
C ALA A 57 -1.27 2.80 -4.38
N PHE A 58 -1.15 3.09 -3.08
CA PHE A 58 -1.10 2.10 -2.01
C PHE A 58 -2.43 2.08 -1.25
N TYR A 59 -3.16 0.96 -1.29
CA TYR A 59 -4.47 0.81 -0.67
C TYR A 59 -4.39 0.33 0.78
N VAL A 60 -5.08 1.03 1.69
CA VAL A 60 -5.23 0.63 3.09
C VAL A 60 -6.70 0.27 3.35
N PRO A 61 -7.04 -1.03 3.46
CA PRO A 61 -8.43 -1.47 3.57
C PRO A 61 -9.16 -0.94 4.81
N GLN A 62 -8.44 -0.75 5.93
CA GLN A 62 -9.03 -0.24 7.18
C GLN A 62 -9.67 1.14 7.01
N HIS A 63 -9.20 1.94 6.05
CA HIS A 63 -9.73 3.27 5.73
C HIS A 63 -10.48 3.32 4.39
N ALA A 64 -10.61 2.19 3.70
CA ALA A 64 -11.18 2.13 2.36
C ALA A 64 -10.55 3.16 1.38
N ARG A 65 -9.25 3.46 1.53
CA ARG A 65 -8.58 4.57 0.85
C ARG A 65 -7.24 4.14 0.25
N SER A 66 -6.92 4.73 -0.91
CA SER A 66 -5.60 4.70 -1.53
C SER A 66 -4.80 5.95 -1.18
N TYR A 67 -3.52 5.77 -0.91
CA TYR A 67 -2.53 6.83 -0.73
C TYR A 67 -1.68 6.92 -1.98
N LEU A 68 -1.49 8.14 -2.49
CA LEU A 68 -0.67 8.39 -3.68
C LEU A 68 0.74 8.74 -3.26
N ILE A 69 1.69 7.91 -3.69
CA ILE A 69 3.10 7.97 -3.33
C ILE A 69 3.94 8.20 -4.59
N VAL A 70 4.80 9.20 -4.57
CA VAL A 70 5.83 9.37 -5.59
C VAL A 70 7.05 8.57 -5.14
N ILE A 71 7.52 7.66 -6.00
CA ILE A 71 8.72 6.88 -5.72
C ILE A 71 9.94 7.79 -5.81
N ASN A 72 10.67 7.88 -4.70
CA ASN A 72 11.85 8.73 -4.58
C ASN A 72 13.13 7.96 -4.84
N ASP A 73 13.21 6.73 -4.33
CA ASP A 73 14.43 5.94 -4.38
C ASP A 73 14.13 4.44 -4.53
N ILE A 74 15.02 3.75 -5.25
CA ILE A 74 14.97 2.31 -5.48
C ILE A 74 16.37 1.74 -5.37
N GLU A 75 16.60 0.90 -4.37
CA GLU A 75 17.86 0.18 -4.19
C GLU A 75 17.67 -1.31 -4.48
N GLN A 76 18.60 -1.89 -5.24
CA GLN A 76 18.64 -3.34 -5.45
C GLN A 76 19.65 -3.99 -4.49
N SER A 77 19.21 -5.00 -3.76
CA SER A 77 20.11 -5.80 -2.94
C SER A 77 20.92 -6.77 -3.82
N LYS A 78 22.12 -7.14 -3.36
CA LYS A 78 23.00 -8.10 -4.07
C LYS A 78 22.35 -9.46 -4.35
N GLN A 79 21.30 -9.81 -3.59
CA GLN A 79 20.56 -11.05 -3.71
C GLN A 79 19.30 -10.92 -4.58
N GLY A 80 19.14 -9.79 -5.29
CA GLY A 80 18.00 -9.51 -6.16
C GLY A 80 16.74 -9.05 -5.41
N GLY A 81 16.89 -8.63 -4.16
CA GLY A 81 15.84 -7.91 -3.44
C GLY A 81 15.74 -6.46 -3.91
N LEU A 82 14.62 -5.82 -3.61
CA LEU A 82 14.31 -4.45 -4.00
C LEU A 82 13.84 -3.67 -2.77
N ASN A 83 14.50 -2.57 -2.45
CA ASN A 83 14.00 -1.59 -1.49
C ASN A 83 13.46 -0.40 -2.28
N VAL A 84 12.26 0.05 -1.94
CA VAL A 84 11.57 1.16 -2.58
C VAL A 84 11.14 2.12 -1.49
N SER A 85 11.47 3.41 -1.64
CA SER A 85 10.98 4.45 -0.75
C SER A 85 10.32 5.59 -1.52
N GLY A 86 9.38 6.28 -0.86
CA GLY A 86 8.63 7.36 -1.48
C GLY A 86 7.92 8.25 -0.48
N TYR A 87 7.43 9.39 -0.97
CA TYR A 87 6.71 10.40 -0.20
C TYR A 87 5.33 10.63 -0.79
N PHE A 88 4.41 11.24 -0.04
CA PHE A 88 3.07 11.54 -0.55
C PHE A 88 3.13 12.59 -1.67
N VAL A 89 2.32 12.43 -2.70
CA VAL A 89 2.29 13.35 -3.86
C VAL A 89 2.01 14.81 -3.48
N ASP A 90 1.31 15.04 -2.38
CA ASP A 90 0.96 16.37 -1.84
C ASP A 90 1.92 16.88 -0.76
N ASP A 91 2.96 16.12 -0.39
CA ASP A 91 3.97 16.54 0.57
C ASP A 91 5.12 17.29 -0.10
N MET A 92 5.07 18.63 -0.03
CA MET A 92 6.11 19.51 -0.57
C MET A 92 7.48 19.34 0.12
N GLN A 93 7.51 18.84 1.35
CA GLN A 93 8.75 18.61 2.11
C GLN A 93 9.34 17.22 1.87
N GLN A 94 8.64 16.38 1.09
CA GLN A 94 9.09 15.05 0.68
C GLN A 94 9.49 14.14 1.86
N HIS A 95 8.74 14.19 2.96
CA HIS A 95 8.98 13.27 4.06
C HIS A 95 8.71 11.84 3.62
N MET A 96 9.60 10.93 4.00
CA MET A 96 9.47 9.52 3.69
C MET A 96 8.17 8.96 4.28
N ALA A 97 7.29 8.51 3.40
CA ALA A 97 5.97 7.99 3.73
C ALA A 97 5.89 6.47 3.51
N LEU A 98 6.48 5.95 2.45
CA LEU A 98 6.51 4.53 2.14
C LEU A 98 7.94 4.01 2.22
N GLU A 99 8.11 2.89 2.91
CA GLU A 99 9.29 2.04 2.81
C GLU A 99 8.80 0.62 2.52
N LEU A 100 9.25 0.04 1.40
CA LEU A 100 8.83 -1.27 0.92
C LEU A 100 10.08 -2.08 0.55
N THR A 101 10.22 -3.25 1.14
CA THR A 101 11.22 -4.24 0.80
C THR A 101 10.54 -5.44 0.13
N LEU A 102 11.03 -5.82 -1.05
CA LEU A 102 10.66 -7.04 -1.76
C LEU A 102 11.86 -7.99 -1.76
N GLU A 103 11.70 -9.14 -1.11
CA GLU A 103 12.68 -10.22 -1.08
C GLU A 103 12.08 -11.49 -1.69
N GLY A 104 12.65 -11.93 -2.81
CA GLY A 104 12.13 -13.03 -3.62
C GLY A 104 10.73 -12.75 -4.18
N ARG A 105 9.70 -13.14 -3.42
CA ARG A 105 8.29 -12.91 -3.73
C ARG A 105 7.50 -12.29 -2.57
N SER A 106 8.15 -12.04 -1.44
CA SER A 106 7.50 -11.50 -0.24
C SER A 106 7.80 -10.01 -0.10
N VAL A 107 6.80 -9.27 0.31
CA VAL A 107 6.83 -7.82 0.51
C VAL A 107 6.69 -7.55 1.99
N ALA A 108 7.48 -6.63 2.52
CA ALA A 108 7.36 -6.13 3.88
C ALA A 108 7.68 -4.64 3.90
N GLY A 109 7.22 -3.94 4.92
CA GLY A 109 7.51 -2.52 5.04
C GLY A 109 6.52 -1.76 5.91
N ARG A 110 6.54 -0.45 5.74
CA ARG A 110 5.68 0.48 6.45
C ARG A 110 5.18 1.61 5.59
N LEU A 111 3.99 2.09 5.92
CA LEU A 111 3.40 3.31 5.41
C LEU A 111 3.14 4.26 6.58
N GLN A 112 3.88 5.35 6.66
CA GLN A 112 3.68 6.43 7.63
C GLN A 112 2.67 7.43 7.06
N THR A 113 1.55 7.64 7.74
CA THR A 113 0.53 8.62 7.38
C THR A 113 0.36 9.66 8.49
N THR A 114 -0.41 10.72 8.22
CA THR A 114 -0.84 11.67 9.26
C THR A 114 -1.70 11.04 10.35
N ASN A 115 -2.34 9.90 10.06
CA ASN A 115 -3.26 9.22 10.96
C ASN A 115 -2.59 8.07 11.72
N GLY A 116 -1.30 7.80 11.47
CA GLY A 116 -0.57 6.70 12.08
C GLY A 116 0.30 5.94 11.10
N GLU A 117 1.04 4.96 11.64
CA GLU A 117 1.90 4.05 10.88
C GLU A 117 1.13 2.76 10.56
N TYR A 118 1.33 2.22 9.37
CA TYR A 118 0.83 0.90 8.99
C TYR A 118 1.99 -0.01 8.63
N LEU A 119 2.12 -1.12 9.35
CA LEU A 119 3.05 -2.18 8.99
C LEU A 119 2.36 -3.19 8.08
N PHE A 120 3.09 -3.69 7.09
CA PHE A 120 2.61 -4.74 6.22
C PHE A 120 3.66 -5.82 5.99
N ARG A 121 3.19 -7.04 5.79
CA ARG A 121 4.02 -8.20 5.43
C ARG A 121 3.24 -9.18 4.58
N SER A 122 3.90 -9.84 3.64
CA SER A 122 3.32 -10.89 2.82
C SER A 122 4.14 -12.17 2.83
N HIS A 123 3.45 -13.27 2.52
CA HIS A 123 4.05 -14.50 2.02
C HIS A 123 3.65 -14.65 0.56
N ALA A 124 4.62 -14.61 -0.35
CA ALA A 124 4.37 -14.35 -1.76
C ALA A 124 3.52 -13.07 -1.94
N GLN A 125 2.52 -13.07 -2.82
CA GLN A 125 1.66 -11.90 -3.03
C GLN A 125 0.64 -11.63 -1.91
N TYR A 126 0.37 -12.61 -1.04
CA TYR A 126 -0.69 -12.52 -0.06
C TYR A 126 -0.17 -12.02 1.27
N GLY A 127 -0.70 -10.90 1.73
CA GLY A 127 -0.21 -10.23 2.92
C GLY A 127 -1.30 -9.68 3.80
N TRP A 128 -0.82 -9.06 4.86
CA TRP A 128 -1.60 -8.35 5.83
C TRP A 128 -1.04 -6.95 6.01
N ILE A 129 -1.90 -6.05 6.46
CA ILE A 129 -1.56 -4.70 6.89
C ILE A 129 -2.27 -4.40 8.20
N ALA A 130 -1.56 -3.74 9.12
CA ALA A 130 -2.07 -3.39 10.42
C ALA A 130 -1.54 -2.02 10.85
N ALA A 131 -2.43 -1.20 11.42
CA ALA A 131 -2.04 0.05 12.03
C ALA A 131 -1.25 -0.20 13.33
N GLN A 132 -0.15 0.53 13.50
CA GLN A 132 0.61 0.64 14.73
C GLN A 132 0.36 2.04 15.32
N TYR A 133 -0.41 2.09 16.42
CA TYR A 133 -0.66 3.33 17.17
C TYR A 133 0.20 3.36 18.42
N GLU A 134 0.81 4.53 18.67
CA GLU A 134 1.68 4.88 19.80
C GLU A 134 1.33 4.13 21.11
N GLY A 135 2.06 3.04 21.38
CA GLY A 135 2.03 2.33 22.66
C GLY A 135 0.75 1.56 23.00
N LYS A 136 -0.29 1.56 22.15
CA LYS A 136 -1.51 0.77 22.36
C LYS A 136 -1.85 -0.03 21.10
N LYS A 137 -1.84 -1.36 21.22
CA LYS A 137 -2.36 -2.27 20.19
C LYS A 137 -3.88 -2.12 20.09
N GLN A 138 -4.35 -1.06 19.46
CA GLN A 138 -5.77 -0.86 19.21
C GLN A 138 -6.08 -1.34 17.79
N TYR A 139 -6.82 -2.44 17.74
CA TYR A 139 -7.11 -3.16 16.51
C TYR A 139 -8.34 -2.57 15.83
N PHE A 140 -8.17 -1.93 14.68
CA PHE A 140 -9.30 -1.53 13.84
C PHE A 140 -9.85 -2.76 13.11
N LYS A 141 -11.13 -3.06 13.35
CA LYS A 141 -11.83 -4.17 12.69
C LYS A 141 -11.70 -4.05 11.18
N TYR A 142 -11.41 -5.18 10.53
CA TYR A 142 -11.54 -5.28 9.08
C TYR A 142 -12.96 -4.91 8.67
N PRO A 143 -13.17 -4.07 7.65
CA PRO A 143 -14.53 -3.75 7.22
C PRO A 143 -15.25 -5.01 6.74
N ASP A 144 -16.49 -5.21 7.18
CA ASP A 144 -17.33 -6.35 6.80
C ASP A 144 -17.65 -6.37 5.30
N ARG A 145 -17.51 -5.22 4.62
CA ARG A 145 -17.61 -5.08 3.17
C ARG A 145 -16.32 -4.48 2.60
N LEU A 146 -15.71 -5.21 1.67
CA LEU A 146 -14.64 -4.70 0.84
C LEU A 146 -15.23 -3.69 -0.14
N SER A 147 -15.12 -2.40 0.16
CA SER A 147 -15.31 -1.37 -0.85
C SER A 147 -14.24 -1.54 -1.94
N SER A 148 -14.68 -1.53 -3.19
CA SER A 148 -13.78 -1.41 -4.34
C SER A 148 -12.92 -0.16 -4.13
N PRO A 149 -11.60 -0.20 -4.41
CA PRO A 149 -10.80 1.02 -4.40
C PRO A 149 -11.47 2.07 -5.29
N ILE A 150 -11.67 3.28 -4.76
CA ILE A 150 -12.28 4.40 -5.47
C ILE A 150 -11.46 4.65 -6.74
N ASP A 151 -12.13 4.53 -7.89
CA ASP A 151 -11.74 4.90 -9.26
C ASP A 151 -10.27 4.68 -9.66
N VAL A 152 -9.96 3.41 -9.91
CA VAL A 152 -8.68 3.01 -10.49
C VAL A 152 -8.68 3.18 -12.01
N ILE A 153 -8.25 4.35 -12.49
CA ILE A 153 -7.60 4.46 -13.80
C ILE A 153 -6.15 3.98 -13.60
N ALA A 154 -5.96 2.66 -13.60
CA ALA A 154 -4.63 2.06 -13.61
C ALA A 154 -4.11 1.94 -15.04
N LYS A 155 -2.80 2.15 -15.21
CA LYS A 155 -2.09 1.74 -16.41
C LYS A 155 -2.16 0.22 -16.56
N LYS A 156 -2.72 -0.27 -17.67
CA LYS A 156 -2.72 -1.72 -18.03
C LYS A 156 -1.30 -2.23 -18.22
#